data_AF-A0A2V5ZUB6-F1
#
_entry.id   AF-A0A2V5ZUB6-F1
#
_cell.length_a   1.000
_cell.length_b   1.000
_cell.length_c   1.000
_cell.angle_alpha   90.00
_cell.angle_beta   90.00
_cell.angle_gamma   90.00
#
_symmetry.space_group_name_H-M   'P 1'
#
loop_
_entity.id
_entity.type
_entity.pdbx_description
1 polymer ?
#
loop_
_entity_poly.entity_id
_entity_poly.type
_entity_poly.pdbx_seq_one_letter_code
_entity_poly.pdbx_strand_id
1 'polypeptide(L)'
;MDAASGKWSGQVKWANMTSRKPLKLANQCSPHLYEVLPRSDKRGVHLISDVLPFGRLWYGEPNAISNAIGYAKFSSRSHHAVTSVYDEAGKLVETHEHTGDFKEL
;
A
#
# COMPACT_ATOMS: atom_id res chain seq x y z
N MET A 1 38.17 -9.92 8.42
CA MET A 1 38.21 -9.24 7.11
C MET A 1 37.37 -10.14 6.24
N ASP A 2 36.07 -9.89 6.16
CA ASP A 2 35.14 -10.88 5.62
C ASP A 2 34.22 -10.21 4.60
N ALA A 3 34.36 -10.66 3.35
CA ALA A 3 33.59 -10.22 2.21
C ALA A 3 32.66 -11.34 1.71
N ALA A 4 31.44 -10.92 1.40
CA ALA A 4 30.49 -11.49 0.45
C ALA A 4 29.84 -12.85 0.76
N SER A 5 28.54 -12.80 1.06
CA SER A 5 27.56 -13.62 0.34
C SER A 5 26.21 -12.91 0.31
N GLY A 6 25.87 -12.37 -0.85
CA GLY A 6 24.52 -11.90 -1.15
C GLY A 6 23.63 -13.07 -1.53
N LYS A 7 22.45 -13.14 -0.92
CA LYS A 7 21.19 -13.71 -1.46
C LYS A 7 20.10 -13.51 -0.41
N TRP A 8 19.13 -12.65 -0.68
CA TRP A 8 17.84 -12.69 0.02
C TRP A 8 16.72 -12.84 -1.01
N SER A 9 16.47 -14.11 -1.35
CA SER A 9 15.18 -14.57 -1.86
C SER A 9 14.48 -15.17 -0.64
N GLY A 10 13.36 -14.60 -0.22
CA GLY A 10 12.64 -15.10 0.95
C GLY A 10 11.24 -14.53 1.02
N GLN A 11 10.30 -15.25 0.41
CA GLN A 11 8.86 -15.05 0.61
C GLN A 11 8.52 -15.04 2.10
N VAL A 12 7.91 -13.96 2.60
CA VAL A 12 7.23 -14.01 3.90
C VAL A 12 5.79 -14.43 3.65
N LYS A 13 5.44 -15.62 4.13
CA LYS A 13 4.09 -16.19 4.06
C LYS A 13 3.19 -15.48 5.07
N TRP A 14 2.28 -14.63 4.59
CA TRP A 14 1.24 -13.98 5.41
C TRP A 14 0.00 -14.90 5.53
N ALA A 15 0.14 -16.04 6.21
CA ALA A 15 -1.02 -16.87 6.50
C ALA A 15 -1.63 -16.45 7.85
N ASN A 16 -2.90 -16.01 7.81
CA ASN A 16 -3.79 -15.66 8.92
C ASN A 16 -3.53 -14.33 9.66
N MET A 17 -4.11 -13.26 9.13
CA MET A 17 -4.44 -12.06 9.91
C MET A 17 -5.96 -11.87 9.99
N THR A 18 -6.67 -12.91 10.41
CA THR A 18 -8.08 -12.88 10.82
C THR A 18 -8.19 -12.53 12.31
N SER A 19 -7.92 -11.29 12.69
CA SER A 19 -8.54 -10.70 13.89
C SER A 19 -8.28 -9.19 13.95
N ARG A 20 -9.33 -8.40 13.74
CA ARG A 20 -9.30 -6.96 14.03
C ARG A 20 -9.18 -6.75 15.54
N LYS A 21 -8.00 -6.40 16.05
CA LYS A 21 -7.79 -5.67 17.31
C LYS A 21 -6.51 -4.83 17.20
N PRO A 22 -6.56 -3.48 17.28
CA PRO A 22 -5.33 -2.69 17.23
C PRO A 22 -4.60 -2.81 18.57
N LEU A 23 -3.36 -3.31 18.51
CA LEU A 23 -2.45 -3.32 19.65
C LEU A 23 -2.04 -1.88 19.96
N LYS A 24 -2.45 -1.41 21.14
CA LYS A 24 -2.16 -0.08 21.66
C LYS A 24 -0.84 -0.15 22.42
N LEU A 25 0.30 -0.07 21.74
CA LEU A 25 1.62 0.23 22.32
C LEU A 25 2.70 0.42 21.24
N ALA A 26 3.55 1.42 21.47
CA ALA A 26 4.80 1.79 20.80
C ALA A 26 4.71 2.80 19.64
N ASN A 27 5.51 3.86 19.78
CA ASN A 27 5.81 4.96 18.87
C ASN A 27 6.51 4.48 17.57
N GLN A 28 5.91 3.53 16.87
CA GLN A 28 6.28 3.14 15.52
C GLN A 28 5.18 3.64 14.59
N CYS A 29 5.55 4.49 13.65
CA CYS A 29 4.64 5.09 12.69
C CYS A 29 3.88 3.97 11.97
N SER A 30 2.57 3.84 12.22
CA SER A 30 1.75 2.83 11.56
C SER A 30 1.80 3.07 10.06
N PRO A 31 1.96 2.00 9.25
CA PRO A 31 2.11 2.18 7.82
C PRO A 31 0.84 2.81 7.23
N HIS A 32 1.00 3.70 6.27
CA HIS A 32 -0.12 4.23 5.51
C HIS A 32 -0.71 3.10 4.65
N LEU A 33 -1.95 2.74 4.94
CA LEU A 33 -2.64 1.67 4.22
C LEU A 33 -3.51 2.28 3.14
N TYR A 34 -3.32 1.82 1.91
CA TYR A 34 -4.09 2.23 0.76
C TYR A 34 -4.75 1.03 0.11
N GLU A 35 -6.01 1.18 -0.25
CA GLU A 35 -6.79 0.17 -0.97
C GLU A 35 -7.19 0.74 -2.33
N VAL A 36 -6.83 0.02 -3.40
CA VAL A 36 -7.24 0.30 -4.77
C VAL A 36 -8.35 -0.67 -5.13
N LEU A 37 -9.55 -0.12 -5.30
CA LEU A 37 -10.77 -0.88 -5.57
C LEU A 37 -11.33 -0.51 -6.95
N PRO A 38 -11.64 -1.49 -7.82
CA PRO A 38 -12.36 -1.25 -9.06
C PRO A 38 -13.72 -0.62 -8.78
N ARG A 39 -14.12 0.32 -9.63
CA ARG A 39 -15.44 0.93 -9.54
C ARG A 39 -16.49 0.01 -10.17
N SER A 40 -17.69 -0.01 -9.59
CA SER A 40 -18.80 -0.88 -10.04
C SER A 40 -19.21 -0.65 -11.49
N ASP A 41 -19.00 0.56 -12.02
CA ASP A 41 -19.33 0.92 -13.40
C ASP A 41 -18.17 0.70 -14.38
N LYS A 42 -17.06 0.11 -13.92
CA LYS A 42 -15.85 -0.20 -14.71
C LYS A 42 -15.17 1.03 -15.33
N ARG A 43 -15.42 2.23 -14.79
CA ARG A 43 -14.82 3.50 -15.25
C ARG A 43 -13.61 3.93 -14.42
N GLY A 44 -12.79 2.96 -13.99
CA GLY A 44 -11.58 3.20 -13.21
C GLY A 44 -11.66 2.67 -11.78
N VAL A 45 -10.94 3.33 -10.85
CA VAL A 45 -10.71 2.82 -9.50
C VAL A 45 -10.89 3.89 -8.42
N HIS A 46 -11.21 3.42 -7.22
CA HIS A 46 -11.13 4.20 -5.99
C HIS A 46 -9.81 3.90 -5.29
N LEU A 47 -9.14 4.96 -4.82
CA LEU A 47 -8.06 4.87 -3.85
C LEU A 47 -8.64 5.27 -2.49
N ILE A 48 -8.62 4.36 -1.52
CA ILE A 48 -9.18 4.55 -0.18
C ILE A 48 -8.05 4.45 0.84
N SER A 49 -8.03 5.36 1.81
CA SER A 49 -7.10 5.33 2.92
C SER A 49 -7.60 6.27 4.03
N ASP A 50 -7.30 5.94 5.27
CA ASP A 50 -7.57 6.77 6.44
C ASP A 50 -6.70 8.04 6.48
N VAL A 51 -5.56 8.04 5.79
CA VAL A 51 -4.68 9.21 5.70
C VAL A 51 -5.07 10.20 4.61
N LEU A 52 -6.08 9.88 3.79
CA LEU A 52 -6.61 10.82 2.80
C LEU A 52 -7.51 11.86 3.49
N PRO A 53 -7.36 13.17 3.21
CA PRO A 53 -8.20 14.21 3.81
C PRO A 53 -9.69 14.06 3.52
N PHE A 54 -10.06 13.35 2.45
CA PHE A 54 -11.44 13.03 2.08
C PHE A 54 -11.77 11.53 2.22
N GLY A 55 -10.85 10.73 2.74
CA GLY A 55 -10.95 9.27 2.86
C GLY A 55 -10.90 8.48 1.54
N ARG A 56 -11.21 9.11 0.39
CA ARG A 56 -11.27 8.45 -0.91
C ARG A 56 -10.98 9.39 -2.09
N LEU A 57 -10.26 8.87 -3.09
CA LEU A 57 -9.97 9.52 -4.38
C LEU A 57 -10.44 8.63 -5.54
N TRP A 58 -10.70 9.21 -6.72
CA TRP A 58 -11.11 8.48 -7.93
C TRP A 58 -10.16 8.78 -9.09
N TYR A 59 -9.82 7.73 -9.83
CA TYR A 59 -9.09 7.80 -11.10
C TYR A 59 -9.88 7.09 -12.20
N GLY A 60 -10.12 7.77 -13.32
CA GLY A 60 -10.92 7.24 -14.45
C GLY A 60 -10.16 7.02 -15.76
N GLU A 61 -8.87 7.30 -15.78
CA GLU A 61 -8.02 7.21 -16.97
C GLU A 61 -7.54 5.77 -17.22
N PRO A 62 -7.01 5.44 -18.42
CA PRO A 62 -6.49 4.10 -18.73
C PRO A 62 -5.44 3.59 -17.73
N ASN A 63 -4.73 4.51 -17.08
CA ASN A 63 -3.68 4.22 -16.09
C ASN A 63 -4.17 4.38 -14.63
N ALA A 64 -5.47 4.25 -14.37
CA ALA A 64 -6.07 4.55 -13.08
C ALA A 64 -5.41 3.83 -11.89
N ILE A 65 -5.05 2.54 -12.06
CA ILE A 65 -4.34 1.77 -11.03
C ILE A 65 -2.94 2.35 -10.79
N SER A 66 -2.17 2.59 -11.85
CA SER A 66 -0.83 3.16 -11.76
C SER A 66 -0.83 4.55 -11.12
N ASN A 67 -1.82 5.38 -11.44
CA ASN A 67 -1.99 6.70 -10.85
C ASN A 67 -2.31 6.61 -9.35
N ALA A 68 -3.16 5.66 -8.94
CA ALA A 68 -3.48 5.42 -7.53
C ALA A 68 -2.25 4.95 -6.73
N ILE A 69 -1.46 4.02 -7.29
CA ILE A 69 -0.20 3.56 -6.69
C ILE A 69 0.81 4.71 -6.62
N GLY A 70 0.91 5.51 -7.68
CA GLY A 70 1.79 6.68 -7.73
C GLY A 70 1.44 7.71 -6.66
N TYR A 71 0.14 7.94 -6.43
CA TYR A 71 -0.32 8.80 -5.35
C TYR A 71 0.05 8.25 -3.98
N ALA A 72 -0.20 6.96 -3.71
CA ALA A 72 0.12 6.34 -2.44
C ALA A 72 1.62 6.47 -2.10
N LYS A 73 2.49 6.23 -3.10
CA LYS A 73 3.95 6.42 -2.98
C LYS A 73 4.30 7.88 -2.68
N PHE A 74 3.77 8.83 -3.45
CA PHE A 74 4.06 10.25 -3.28
C PHE A 74 3.56 10.80 -1.93
N SER A 75 2.37 10.38 -1.51
CA SER A 75 1.76 10.78 -0.24
C SER A 75 2.50 10.20 0.97
N SER A 76 3.27 9.12 0.79
CA SER A 76 3.91 8.39 1.89
C SER A 76 5.43 8.47 1.86
N ARG A 77 6.04 9.47 1.21
CA ARG A 77 7.51 9.54 1.06
C ARG A 77 8.29 9.51 2.38
N SER A 78 7.68 9.96 3.49
CA SER A 78 8.27 9.94 4.83
C SER A 78 7.77 8.80 5.72
N HIS A 79 6.89 7.94 5.20
CA HIS A 79 6.24 6.88 5.96
C HIS A 79 6.40 5.54 5.26
N HIS A 80 6.32 4.46 6.03
CA HIS A 80 6.08 3.16 5.43
C HIS A 80 4.64 3.13 4.89
N ALA A 81 4.43 2.54 3.72
CA ALA A 81 3.11 2.44 3.12
C ALA A 81 2.90 1.10 2.43
N VAL A 82 1.67 0.62 2.49
CA VAL A 82 1.23 -0.60 1.81
C VAL A 82 0.02 -0.24 0.95
N THR A 83 0.08 -0.56 -0.34
CA THR A 83 -1.04 -0.40 -1.28
C THR A 83 -1.53 -1.76 -1.73
N SER A 84 -2.76 -2.11 -1.37
CA SER A 84 -3.44 -3.34 -1.76
C SER A 84 -4.33 -3.09 -2.97
N VAL A 85 -4.12 -3.84 -4.05
CA VAL A 85 -4.92 -3.76 -5.28
C VAL A 85 -5.85 -4.95 -5.36
N TYR A 86 -7.14 -4.67 -5.50
CA TYR A 86 -8.18 -5.69 -5.61
C TYR A 86 -8.69 -5.79 -7.05
N ASP A 87 -9.17 -6.98 -7.43
CA ASP A 87 -9.89 -7.19 -8.67
C ASP A 87 -11.39 -6.84 -8.54
N GLU A 88 -12.14 -6.99 -9.64
CA GLU A 88 -13.58 -6.70 -9.69
C GLU A 88 -14.40 -7.59 -8.73
N ALA A 89 -13.89 -8.76 -8.35
CA ALA A 89 -14.52 -9.65 -7.38
C ALA A 89 -14.20 -9.27 -5.92
N GLY A 90 -13.42 -8.20 -5.71
CA GLY A 90 -12.95 -7.80 -4.39
C GLY A 90 -11.88 -8.73 -3.82
N LYS A 91 -11.20 -9.50 -4.68
CA LYS A 91 -10.09 -10.36 -4.28
C LYS A 91 -8.78 -9.59 -4.44
N LEU A 92 -7.94 -9.66 -3.42
CA LEU A 92 -6.59 -9.08 -3.46
C LEU A 92 -5.78 -9.76 -4.57
N VAL A 93 -5.30 -8.97 -5.54
CA VAL A 93 -4.47 -9.43 -6.65
C VAL A 93 -3.02 -8.99 -6.55
N GLU A 94 -2.78 -7.82 -5.97
CA GLU A 94 -1.43 -7.28 -5.83
C GLU A 94 -1.28 -6.51 -4.52
N THR A 95 -0.06 -6.46 -4.00
CA THR A 95 0.29 -5.66 -2.83
C THR A 95 1.65 -5.01 -3.08
N HIS A 96 1.68 -3.68 -2.96
CA HIS A 96 2.87 -2.86 -3.12
C HIS A 96 3.29 -2.33 -1.75
N GLU A 97 4.49 -2.68 -1.32
CA GLU A 97 5.11 -2.13 -0.11
C GLU A 97 6.08 -1.02 -0.51
N HIS A 98 6.01 0.12 0.17
CA HIS A 98 6.92 1.25 -0.01
C HIS A 98 7.49 1.65 1.34
N THR A 99 8.82 1.61 1.45
CA THR A 99 9.52 2.19 2.59
C THR A 99 9.92 3.60 2.19
N GLY A 100 9.48 4.61 2.96
CA GLY A 100 9.81 6.00 2.67
C GLY A 100 11.32 6.24 2.70
N ASP A 101 11.87 6.80 1.61
CA ASP A 101 13.30 7.08 1.44
C ASP A 101 13.68 8.49 1.94
N PHE A 102 13.00 9.01 2.97
CA PHE A 102 13.26 10.36 3.48
C PHE A 102 14.69 10.48 4.00
N LYS A 103 15.56 11.10 3.21
CA LYS A 103 16.87 11.59 3.63
C LYS A 103 16.73 13.06 3.96
N GLU A 104 16.96 13.41 5.22
CA GLU A 104 17.18 14.79 5.66
C GLU A 104 18.41 15.33 4.91
N LEU A 105 18.28 16.53 4.32
CA LEU A 105 19.32 17.18 3.51
C LEU A 105 20.36 17.87 4.40
#